data_AF-T1AXW4-F1
#
_entry.id   AF-T1AXW4-F1
#
_cell.length_a   1.000
_cell.length_b   1.000
_cell.length_c   1.000
_cell.angle_alpha   90.00
_cell.angle_beta   90.00
_cell.angle_gamma   90.00
#
_symmetry.space_group_name_H-M   'P 1'
#
loop_
_entity.id
_entity.type
_entity.pdbx_description
1 polymer ?
#
loop_
_entity_poly.entity_id
_entity_poly.type
_entity_poly.pdbx_seq_one_letter_code
_entity_poly.pdbx_strand_id
1 'polypeptide(L)'
;DLLDEIIRLKKTFNPDQVLYVLDAAVGQQAGPQAKAINDSVGITGVIITKMDGTGKGGGALSAVSEIKAPVYSIGTGSTSRILRYSTRRLSFQDCSALVI
;
A
#
# COMPACT_ATOMS: atom_id res chain seq x y z
N ASP A 1 19.88 6.84 3.19
CA ASP A 1 18.62 6.52 3.90
C ASP A 1 17.91 5.30 3.31
N LEU A 2 16.96 4.72 4.07
CA LEU A 2 16.07 3.65 3.60
C LEU A 2 15.31 4.04 2.32
N LEU A 3 14.91 5.31 2.22
CA LEU A 3 14.22 5.85 1.04
C LEU A 3 15.11 5.79 -0.22
N ASP A 4 16.40 6.10 -0.11
CA ASP A 4 17.34 6.03 -1.24
C ASP A 4 17.51 4.59 -1.74
N GLU A 5 17.50 3.62 -0.82
CA GLU A 5 17.60 2.21 -1.14
C GLU A 5 16.37 1.73 -1.91
N ILE A 6 15.18 2.10 -1.47
CA ILE A 6 13.91 1.78 -2.17
C ILE A 6 13.89 2.43 -3.56
N ILE A 7 14.35 3.69 -3.70
CA ILE A 7 14.46 4.36 -4.99
C ILE A 7 15.44 3.62 -5.92
N ARG A 8 16.57 3.14 -5.40
CA ARG A 8 17.52 2.34 -6.17
C ARG A 8 16.90 1.02 -6.63
N LEU A 9 16.22 0.29 -5.73
CA LEU A 9 15.53 -0.95 -6.07
C LEU A 9 14.45 -0.72 -7.13
N LYS A 10 13.64 0.33 -7.01
CA LYS A 10 12.66 0.70 -8.03
C LYS A 10 13.32 0.94 -9.38
N LYS A 11 14.45 1.67 -9.43
CA LYS A 11 15.17 1.93 -10.68
C LYS A 11 15.77 0.66 -11.29
N THR A 12 16.27 -0.26 -10.46
CA THR A 12 16.89 -1.50 -10.93
C THR A 12 15.84 -2.48 -11.48
N PHE A 13 14.72 -2.64 -10.79
CA PHE A 13 13.69 -3.61 -11.17
C PHE A 13 12.61 -3.06 -12.10
N ASN A 14 12.47 -1.74 -12.18
CA ASN A 14 11.50 -1.01 -13.00
C ASN A 14 10.08 -1.64 -12.98
N PRO A 15 9.47 -1.80 -11.78
CA PRO A 15 8.20 -2.49 -11.62
C PRO A 15 7.04 -1.72 -12.24
N ASP A 16 6.09 -2.44 -12.83
CA ASP A 16 4.85 -1.87 -13.39
C ASP A 16 3.88 -1.38 -12.31
N GLN A 17 3.96 -1.97 -11.11
CA GLN A 17 3.14 -1.64 -9.97
C GLN A 17 4.00 -1.45 -8.72
N VAL A 18 3.74 -0.37 -7.99
CA VAL A 18 4.27 -0.13 -6.65
C VAL A 18 3.09 -0.19 -5.68
N LEU A 19 3.12 -1.18 -4.80
CA LEU A 19 2.08 -1.43 -3.82
C LEU A 19 2.61 -1.07 -2.43
N TYR A 20 1.85 -0.27 -1.70
CA TYR A 20 2.21 0.15 -0.35
C TYR A 20 1.34 -0.56 0.68
N VAL A 21 1.97 -1.25 1.63
CA VAL A 21 1.27 -2.02 2.66
C VAL A 21 1.14 -1.19 3.93
N LEU A 22 -0.11 -0.98 4.35
CA LEU A 22 -0.48 -0.27 5.56
C LEU A 22 -1.11 -1.20 6.57
N ASP A 23 -0.76 -1.02 7.84
CA ASP A 23 -1.47 -1.62 8.96
C ASP A 23 -2.70 -0.76 9.30
N ALA A 24 -3.88 -1.36 9.52
CA ALA A 24 -5.07 -0.64 9.93
C ALA A 24 -4.93 0.03 11.31
N ALA A 25 -4.00 -0.43 12.14
CA ALA A 25 -3.63 0.20 13.41
C ALA A 25 -2.72 1.43 13.24
N VAL A 26 -2.29 1.74 12.01
CA VAL A 26 -1.43 2.89 11.77
C VAL A 26 -2.16 4.17 12.20
N GLY A 27 -1.49 4.97 13.02
CA GLY A 27 -2.06 6.19 13.60
C GLY A 27 -2.06 7.37 12.63
N GLN A 28 -2.22 8.58 13.16
CA GLN A 28 -2.30 9.80 12.36
C GLN A 28 -1.06 10.11 11.52
N GLN A 29 0.08 9.51 11.84
CA GLN A 29 1.34 9.69 11.10
C GLN A 29 1.36 8.98 9.73
N ALA A 30 0.38 8.12 9.47
CA ALA A 30 0.32 7.36 8.22
C ALA A 30 0.19 8.26 6.98
N GLY A 31 -0.61 9.33 7.05
CA GLY A 31 -0.79 10.26 5.94
C GLY A 31 0.51 10.93 5.50
N PRO A 32 1.18 11.68 6.38
CA PRO A 32 2.46 12.32 6.07
C PRO A 32 3.54 11.35 5.58
N GLN A 33 3.63 10.16 6.18
CA GLN A 33 4.61 9.14 5.79
C GLN A 33 4.31 8.58 4.39
N ALA A 34 3.05 8.22 4.15
CA ALA A 34 2.58 7.72 2.87
C ALA A 34 2.81 8.73 1.73
N LYS A 35 2.59 10.02 2.01
CA LYS A 35 2.87 11.11 1.08
C LYS A 35 4.36 11.21 0.74
N ALA A 36 5.24 11.20 1.74
CA ALA A 36 6.69 11.29 1.51
C ALA A 36 7.23 10.12 0.66
N ILE A 37 6.72 8.90 0.89
CA ILE A 37 7.08 7.72 0.09
C ILE A 37 6.49 7.83 -1.31
N ASN A 38 5.24 8.27 -1.45
CA ASN A 38 4.60 8.45 -2.74
C ASN A 38 5.32 9.48 -3.61
N ASP A 39 5.72 10.61 -3.03
CA ASP A 39 6.42 11.69 -3.77
C ASP A 39 7.78 11.22 -4.30
N SER A 40 8.41 10.25 -3.62
CA SER A 40 9.73 9.71 -3.98
C SER A 40 9.67 8.48 -4.90
N VAL A 41 8.75 7.56 -4.62
CA VAL A 41 8.69 6.22 -5.22
C VAL A 41 7.47 6.03 -6.11
N GLY A 42 6.44 6.87 -6.03
CA GLY A 42 5.24 6.82 -6.87
C GLY A 42 4.41 5.56 -6.63
N ILE A 43 3.58 5.59 -5.59
CA ILE A 43 2.73 4.46 -5.19
C ILE A 43 1.53 4.37 -6.14
N THR A 44 1.33 3.19 -6.72
CA THR A 44 0.20 2.91 -7.64
C THR A 44 -0.99 2.26 -6.95
N GLY A 45 -0.79 1.74 -5.74
CA GLY A 45 -1.79 0.97 -5.04
C GLY A 45 -1.51 0.82 -3.56
N VAL A 46 -2.57 0.66 -2.77
CA VAL A 46 -2.46 0.46 -1.32
C VAL A 46 -3.09 -0.87 -0.91
N ILE A 47 -2.44 -1.58 0.00
CA ILE A 47 -2.96 -2.77 0.65
C ILE A 47 -3.09 -2.45 2.14
N ILE A 48 -4.29 -2.62 2.70
CA ILE A 48 -4.53 -2.42 4.13
C ILE A 48 -4.57 -3.80 4.80
N THR A 49 -3.90 -3.97 5.92
CA THR A 49 -3.83 -5.23 6.68
C THR A 49 -4.34 -5.04 8.10
N LYS A 50 -4.66 -6.14 8.78
CA LYS A 50 -5.17 -6.15 10.18
C LYS A 50 -6.42 -5.30 10.40
N MET A 51 -7.29 -5.22 9.39
CA MET A 51 -8.53 -4.42 9.46
C MET A 51 -9.57 -5.00 10.45
N ASP A 52 -9.32 -6.20 10.97
CA ASP A 52 -10.06 -6.85 12.04
C ASP A 52 -9.66 -6.41 13.46
N GLY A 53 -8.54 -5.69 13.60
CA GLY A 53 -8.05 -5.20 14.88
C GLY A 53 -8.83 -4.00 15.44
N THR A 54 -8.43 -3.53 16.63
CA THR A 54 -9.02 -2.36 17.32
C THR A 54 -8.71 -1.02 16.63
N GLY A 55 -7.76 -1.03 15.69
CA GLY A 55 -7.47 0.12 14.83
C GLY A 55 -8.61 0.33 13.85
N LYS A 56 -9.42 1.38 14.05
CA LYS A 56 -10.56 1.75 13.19
C LYS A 56 -10.18 2.11 11.74
N GLY A 57 -8.96 1.81 11.28
CA GLY A 57 -8.50 2.05 9.90
C GLY A 57 -8.33 3.51 9.54
N GLY A 58 -8.58 4.44 10.46
CA GLY A 58 -8.59 5.87 10.18
C GLY A 58 -7.26 6.41 9.65
N GLY A 59 -6.12 5.93 10.18
CA GLY A 59 -4.81 6.33 9.65
C GLY A 59 -4.54 5.72 8.27
N ALA A 60 -4.92 4.46 8.05
CA ALA A 60 -4.76 3.82 6.74
C ALA A 60 -5.62 4.50 5.66
N LEU A 61 -6.86 4.86 5.98
CA LEU A 61 -7.73 5.63 5.09
C LEU A 61 -7.21 7.05 4.84
N SER A 62 -6.62 7.68 5.85
CA SER A 62 -5.96 8.99 5.71
C SER A 62 -4.79 8.91 4.73
N ALA A 63 -3.94 7.89 4.84
CA ALA A 63 -2.87 7.64 3.89
C ALA A 63 -3.37 7.39 2.46
N VAL A 64 -4.44 6.63 2.29
CA VAL A 64 -5.09 6.45 0.97
C VAL A 64 -5.58 7.79 0.41
N SER A 65 -6.16 8.64 1.25
CA SER A 65 -6.60 9.99 0.86
C SER A 65 -5.44 10.89 0.44
N GLU A 66 -4.30 10.82 1.11
CA GLU A 66 -3.10 11.59 0.77
C GLU A 66 -2.45 11.11 -0.55
N ILE A 67 -2.30 9.79 -0.72
CA ILE A 67 -1.68 9.20 -1.92
C ILE A 67 -2.62 9.31 -3.14
N LYS A 68 -3.94 9.30 -2.92
CA LYS A 68 -4.98 9.21 -3.98
C LYS A 68 -4.86 7.96 -4.86
N ALA A 69 -4.25 6.89 -4.35
CA ALA A 69 -4.15 5.60 -5.02
C ALA A 69 -5.33 4.68 -4.65
N PRO A 70 -5.72 3.75 -5.54
CA PRO A 70 -6.75 2.76 -5.23
C PRO A 70 -6.28 1.78 -4.14
N VAL A 71 -7.21 1.37 -3.27
CA VAL A 71 -7.00 0.26 -2.33
C VAL A 71 -7.25 -1.03 -3.10
N TYR A 72 -6.22 -1.88 -3.22
CA TYR A 72 -6.30 -3.16 -3.94
C TYR A 72 -6.85 -4.29 -3.07
N SER A 73 -6.56 -4.25 -1.77
CA SER A 73 -6.91 -5.33 -0.85
C SER A 73 -7.02 -4.83 0.59
N ILE A 74 -7.91 -5.48 1.33
CA ILE A 74 -8.04 -5.33 2.77
C ILE A 74 -7.90 -6.73 3.41
N GLY A 75 -6.88 -6.91 4.24
CA GLY A 75 -6.66 -8.14 5.01
C GLY A 75 -7.31 -8.05 6.39
N THR A 76 -8.13 -9.04 6.71
CA THR A 76 -8.74 -9.23 8.04
C THR A 76 -8.27 -10.57 8.61
N GLY A 77 -7.51 -10.54 9.70
CA GLY A 77 -7.09 -11.72 10.48
C GLY A 77 -5.82 -12.43 10.04
N SER A 78 -5.46 -13.48 10.79
CA SER A 78 -4.31 -14.38 10.57
C SER A 78 -4.55 -15.46 9.51
N THR A 79 -5.76 -15.54 8.96
CA THR A 79 -6.10 -16.43 7.85
C THR A 79 -5.89 -15.67 6.54
N SER A 80 -5.42 -16.36 5.50
CA SER A 80 -5.11 -15.88 4.14
C SER A 80 -6.31 -15.33 3.34
N ARG A 81 -7.28 -14.70 4.02
CA ARG A 81 -8.50 -14.14 3.44
C ARG A 81 -8.25 -12.67 3.09
N ILE A 82 -7.57 -12.49 1.97
CA ILE A 82 -7.37 -11.20 1.31
C ILE A 82 -8.70 -10.83 0.65
N LEU A 83 -9.47 -9.92 1.25
CA LEU A 83 -10.67 -9.38 0.63
C LEU A 83 -10.22 -8.43 -0.49
N ARG A 84 -10.39 -8.89 -1.72
CA ARG A 84 -10.16 -8.08 -2.92
C ARG A 84 -11.21 -6.99 -2.99
N TYR A 85 -10.82 -5.76 -2.71
CA TYR A 85 -11.63 -4.57 -2.96
C TYR A 85 -11.13 -3.98 -4.28
N SER A 86 -11.84 -4.20 -5.39
CA SER A 86 -11.60 -3.46 -6.63
C SER A 86 -12.76 -3.59 -7.61
N THR A 87 -13.21 -2.45 -8.15
CA THR A 87 -14.18 -2.31 -9.25
C THR A 87 -13.55 -2.64 -10.62
N ARG A 88 -12.26 -2.98 -10.70
CA ARG A 88 -11.60 -3.46 -11.93
C ARG A 88 -10.78 -4.72 -11.67
N ARG A 89 -10.96 -5.69 -12.56
CA ARG A 89 -10.30 -7.00 -12.57
C ARG A 89 -8.83 -6.83 -12.97
N LEU A 90 -7.91 -6.77 -12.00
CA LEU A 90 -6.48 -6.92 -12.29
C LEU A 90 -6.11 -8.41 -12.30
N SER A 91 -5.60 -8.87 -13.44
CA SER A 91 -4.93 -10.16 -13.61
C SER A 91 -3.53 -10.08 -13.01
N PHE A 92 -3.32 -10.77 -11.89
CA PHE A 92 -2.06 -10.79 -11.13
C PHE A 92 -0.98 -11.67 -11.76
N GLN A 93 -1.18 -12.16 -13.00
CA GLN A 93 -0.37 -13.25 -13.56
C GLN A 93 0.87 -12.79 -14.34
N ASP A 94 0.98 -11.50 -14.72
CA ASP A 94 2.08 -11.02 -15.58
C ASP A 94 2.72 -9.68 -15.15
N CYS A 95 2.48 -9.17 -13.94
CA CYS A 95 3.02 -7.87 -13.49
C CYS A 95 4.18 -8.02 -12.50
N SER A 96 5.30 -7.36 -12.77
CA SER A 96 6.37 -7.17 -11.78
C SER A 96 5.91 -6.09 -10.79
N ALA A 97 5.67 -6.49 -9.52
CA ALA A 97 5.18 -5.59 -8.48
C ALA A 97 6.23 -5.42 -7.38
N LEU A 98 6.55 -4.18 -7.05
CA LEU A 98 7.36 -3.83 -5.88
C LEU A 98 6.42 -3.54 -4.71
N VAL A 99 6.53 -4.34 -3.66
CA VAL A 99 5.74 -4.20 -2.43
C VAL A 99 6.62 -3.52 -1.38
N ILE A 100 6.15 -2.38 -0.87
CA ILE A 100 6.82 -1.53 0.12
C ILE A 100 6.02 -1.56 1.43
#